data_AF-A0A2J6XT03-F1
#
_entry.id   AF-A0A2J6XT03-F1
#
_cell.length_a   1.000
_cell.length_b   1.000
_cell.length_c   1.000
_cell.angle_alpha   90.00
_cell.angle_beta   90.00
_cell.angle_gamma   90.00
#
_symmetry.space_group_name_H-M   'P 1'
#
loop_
_entity.id
_entity.type
_entity.pdbx_description
1 polymer ?
#
loop_
_entity_poly.entity_id
_entity_poly.type
_entity_poly.pdbx_seq_one_letter_code
_entity_poly.pdbx_strand_id
1 'polypeptide(L)' 'MGSFLGWKLKDVLKVIPPEKIKFDIDYPFQMQEAFGDLRVIMEKEENGYYYFTLSYENYQERR' A
#
# COMPACT_ATOMS: atom_id res chain seq x y z
N MET A 1 2.03 -16.54 -8.16
CA MET A 1 1.94 -16.05 -6.76
C MET A 1 0.51 -15.65 -6.46
N GLY A 2 0.07 -15.73 -5.20
CA GLY A 2 -1.24 -15.22 -4.78
C GLY A 2 -1.27 -13.68 -4.77
N SER A 3 -2.48 -13.12 -4.71
CA SER A 3 -2.73 -11.68 -4.67
C SER A 3 -2.40 -11.08 -3.29
N PHE A 4 -1.77 -9.91 -3.27
CA PHE A 4 -1.49 -9.12 -2.06
C PHE A 4 -2.56 -8.06 -1.79
N LEU A 5 -3.62 -7.98 -2.61
CA LEU A 5 -4.76 -7.09 -2.39
C LEU A 5 -5.33 -7.25 -0.97
N GLY A 6 -5.56 -6.13 -0.30
CA GLY A 6 -6.05 -6.04 1.06
C GLY A 6 -5.01 -6.33 2.14
N TRP A 7 -3.81 -6.81 1.80
CA TRP A 7 -2.75 -7.05 2.77
C TRP A 7 -2.23 -5.75 3.34
N LYS A 8 -1.85 -5.79 4.63
CA LYS A 8 -1.14 -4.68 5.26
C LYS A 8 0.26 -4.59 4.69
N LEU A 9 0.74 -3.37 4.43
CA LEU A 9 2.10 -3.14 3.94
C LEU A 9 3.15 -3.87 4.79
N LYS A 10 2.99 -3.88 6.11
CA LYS A 10 3.91 -4.57 7.04
C LYS A 10 4.00 -6.08 6.80
N ASP A 11 2.93 -6.72 6.36
CA ASP A 11 2.92 -8.15 6.06
C ASP A 11 3.47 -8.44 4.66
N VAL A 12 3.19 -7.57 3.69
CA VAL A 12 3.79 -7.63 2.35
C VAL A 12 5.32 -7.54 2.43
N LEU A 13 5.84 -6.62 3.27
CA LEU A 13 7.27 -6.44 3.49
C LEU A 13 7.97 -7.64 4.16
N LYS A 14 7.22 -8.57 4.76
CA LYS A 14 7.78 -9.84 5.28
C LYS A 14 7.92 -10.89 4.18
N VAL A 15 7.14 -10.78 3.11
CA VAL A 15 7.10 -11.74 2.00
C VAL A 15 8.01 -11.30 0.86
N ILE A 16 7.96 -10.02 0.51
CA ILE A 16 8.68 -9.45 -0.61
C ILE A 16 9.70 -8.44 -0.06
N PRO A 17 10.98 -8.53 -0.45
CA PRO A 17 11.98 -7.57 -0.05
C PRO A 17 11.64 -6.19 -0.63
N PRO A 18 11.77 -5.10 0.15
CA PRO A 18 11.36 -3.75 -0.25
C PRO A 18 12.06 -3.23 -1.51
N GLU A 19 13.26 -3.72 -1.82
CA GLU A 19 14.00 -3.37 -3.04
C GLU A 19 13.29 -3.78 -4.34
N LYS A 20 12.45 -4.81 -4.27
CA LYS A 20 11.64 -5.31 -5.39
C LYS A 20 10.25 -4.68 -5.44
N ILE A 21 9.97 -3.72 -4.55
CA ILE A 21 8.67 -3.09 -4.44
C ILE A 21 8.78 -1.61 -4.80
N LYS A 22 7.89 -1.18 -5.67
CA LYS A 22 7.63 0.22 -5.99
C LYS A 22 6.28 0.59 -5.37
N PHE A 23 6.29 1.56 -4.47
CA PHE A 23 5.06 2.06 -3.88
C PHE A 23 4.58 3.24 -4.70
N ASP A 24 3.34 3.17 -5.17
CA ASP A 24 2.63 4.30 -5.73
C ASP A 24 1.59 4.72 -4.69
N ILE A 25 1.86 5.83 -4.00
CA ILE A 25 0.94 6.31 -2.98
C ILE A 25 -0.03 7.25 -3.69
N ASP A 26 -1.21 6.72 -4.04
CA ASP A 26 -2.33 7.53 -4.53
C ASP A 26 -2.89 8.35 -3.34
N TYR A 27 -2.21 9.47 -3.04
CA TYR A 27 -2.55 10.36 -1.94
C TYR A 27 -3.19 11.63 -2.49
N PRO A 28 -4.52 11.81 -2.37
CA PRO A 28 -5.07 13.14 -2.28
C PRO A 28 -4.75 13.71 -0.90
N PHE A 29 -3.76 14.61 -0.88
CA PHE A 29 -3.70 15.77 0.03
C PHE A 29 -3.19 15.60 1.48
N GLN A 30 -2.28 16.53 1.81
CA GLN A 30 -2.05 17.21 3.08
C GLN A 30 -2.07 16.36 4.36
N MET A 31 -0.87 16.12 4.91
CA MET A 31 -0.48 16.43 6.31
C MET A 31 -1.56 16.33 7.41
N GLN A 32 -2.47 15.37 7.31
CA GLN A 32 -3.41 15.00 8.35
C GLN A 32 -2.98 13.64 8.84
N GLU A 33 -2.84 13.53 10.17
CA GLU A 33 -2.47 12.32 10.88
C GLU A 33 -3.33 11.15 10.38
N ALA A 34 -2.75 10.30 9.52
CA ALA A 34 -3.43 9.13 9.02
C ALA A 34 -3.47 8.09 10.16
N PHE A 35 -4.66 7.89 10.74
CA PHE A 35 -4.90 6.87 11.74
C PHE A 35 -5.31 5.56 11.06
N GLY A 36 -4.36 4.63 10.86
CA GLY A 36 -4.65 3.29 10.33
C GLY A 36 -3.41 2.58 9.77
N ASP A 37 -3.53 1.29 9.47
CA ASP A 37 -2.51 0.58 8.68
C ASP A 37 -2.74 0.80 7.18
N LEU A 38 -1.65 1.00 6.42
CA LEU A 38 -1.67 1.03 4.95
C LEU A 38 -1.95 -0.37 4.39
N ARG A 39 -2.91 -0.47 3.49
CA ARG A 39 -3.26 -1.70 2.77
C ARG A 39 -3.07 -1.56 1.27
N VAL A 40 -2.69 -2.65 0.63
CA VAL A 40 -2.60 -2.73 -0.84
C VAL A 40 -4.01 -2.72 -1.42
N ILE A 41 -4.33 -1.71 -2.21
CA ILE A 41 -5.62 -1.60 -2.92
C ILE A 41 -5.49 -1.91 -4.41
N MET A 42 -4.29 -1.79 -4.96
CA MET A 42 -3.96 -2.26 -6.31
C MET A 42 -2.57 -2.86 -6.30
N GLU A 43 -2.39 -3.90 -7.11
CA GLU A 43 -1.10 -4.50 -7.37
C GLU A 43 -0.88 -4.67 -8.86
N LYS A 44 0.35 -4.44 -9.30
CA LYS A 44 0.80 -4.69 -10.67
C LYS A 44 2.21 -5.25 -10.61
N GLU A 45 2.47 -6.36 -11.29
CA GLU A 45 3.81 -6.92 -11.42
C GLU A 45 4.36 -6.58 -12.81
N GLU A 46 5.52 -5.92 -12.90
CA GLU A 46 6.14 -5.60 -14.19
C GLU A 46 7.66 -5.63 -14.05
N ASN A 47 8.36 -6.27 -15.02
CA ASN A 47 9.82 -6.42 -15.03
C ASN A 47 10.44 -6.99 -13.72
N GLY A 48 9.71 -7.85 -13.01
CA GLY A 48 10.16 -8.45 -11.75
C GLY A 48 10.05 -7.53 -10.52
N TYR A 49 9.40 -6.37 -10.68
CA TYR A 49 9.05 -5.45 -9.60
C TYR A 49 7.56 -5.49 -9.32
N TYR A 50 7.20 -5.38 -8.05
CA TYR A 50 5.82 -5.23 -7.59
C TYR A 50 5.51 -3.75 -7.42
N TYR A 51 4.50 -3.26 -8.13
CA TYR A 51 3.95 -1.93 -8.00
C TYR A 51 2.69 -2.02 -7.16
N PHE A 52 2.74 -1.54 -5.92
CA PHE A 52 1.60 -1.54 -5.02
C PHE A 52 1.06 -0.14 -4.83
N THR A 53 -0.26 0.01 -5.04
CA THR A 53 -1.00 1.19 -4.60
C THR A 53 -1.51 0.96 -3.19
N LEU A 54 -1.21 1.89 -2.28
CA LEU A 54 -1.55 1.77 -0.88
C LEU A 54 -2.64 2.78 -0.48
N SER A 55 -3.56 2.37 0.38
CA SER A 55 -4.56 3.24 0.99
C SER A 55 -4.74 2.94 2.47
N TYR A 56 -5.11 3.96 3.25
CA TYR A 56 -5.42 3.80 4.67
C TYR A 56 -6.84 3.27 4.85
N GLU A 57 -7.01 2.32 5.77
CA GLU A 57 -8.32 1.69 6.06
C GLU A 57 -9.36 2.68 6.62
N ASN A 58 -8.92 3.75 7.28
CA ASN A 58 -9.80 4.77 7.88
C ASN A 58 -9.44 6.16 7.37
N TYR A 59 -9.98 6.52 6.21
CA TYR A 59 -10.14 7.92 5.85
C TYR A 59 -11.38 8.44 6.59
N GLN A 60 -11.26 8.70 7.89
CA GLN A 60 -12.27 9.50 8.56
C GLN A 60 -11.88 10.97 8.38
N GLU A 61 -12.52 11.63 7.40
CA GLU A 61 -12.61 13.09 7.42
C GLU A 61 -13.18 13.48 8.78
N ARG A 62 -12.36 14.11 9.64
CA ARG A 62 -12.86 14.78 10.83
C ARG A 62 -13.79 15.90 10.34
N ARG A 63 -15.10 15.64 10.34
CA ARG A 63 -16.13 16.68 10.27
C ARG A 63 -16.26 17.39 11.60
#